data_AF-A0A952JLK0-F1
#
_entry.id   AF-A0A952JLK0-F1
#
_cell.length_a   1.000
_cell.length_b   1.000
_cell.length_c   1.000
_cell.angle_alpha   90.00
_cell.angle_beta   90.00
_cell.angle_gamma   90.00
#
_symmetry.space_group_name_H-M   'P 1'
#
loop_
_entity.id
_entity.type
_entity.pdbx_description
1 polymer ?
#
loop_
_entity_poly.entity_id
_entity_poly.type
_entity_poly.pdbx_seq_one_letter_code
_entity_poly.pdbx_strand_id
1 'polypeptide(L)'
;METSAHQFIETWDHYLILGSYVFFGIAVLILVYHELKLITIANNKERYDYVNLHEIKFFWYAVLSLIIGLALLATAKVTPLFPVDDSLKLYVSMFFLAGSFIIVYLLLSSLIKVQYPKILEVRLNRIRNKPRKSSAGNPMRKLSDVEGAVHLEAEQLAQHRSEIHSVEYDVWLDEKTGEKKVEKYMAYQHAEKCSECGFYTMKIDTEEIEKQPTQTEDGLLLEHYQCSYCKHREARELVIAALASNVNNPT
;
A
#
# COMPACT_ATOMS: atom_id res chain seq x y z
N MET A 1 12.29 47.97 -24.33
CA MET A 1 11.25 47.06 -23.78
C MET A 1 11.45 45.63 -24.25
N GLU A 2 11.84 45.38 -25.50
CA GLU A 2 12.12 44.02 -26.01
C GLU A 2 13.32 43.34 -25.31
N THR A 3 14.42 44.06 -25.08
CA THR A 3 15.61 43.50 -24.39
C THR A 3 15.34 43.05 -22.95
N SER A 4 14.49 43.76 -22.21
CA SER A 4 14.08 43.38 -20.86
C SER A 4 13.15 42.16 -20.86
N ALA A 5 12.31 42.00 -21.89
CA ALA A 5 11.40 40.86 -22.01
C ALA A 5 12.17 39.58 -22.34
N HIS A 6 13.10 39.64 -23.28
CA HIS A 6 13.95 38.51 -23.65
C HIS A 6 14.80 38.01 -22.47
N GLN A 7 15.45 38.93 -21.72
CA GLN A 7 16.23 38.59 -20.52
C GLN A 7 15.38 37.94 -19.42
N PHE A 8 14.14 38.42 -19.23
CA PHE A 8 13.22 37.84 -18.26
C PHE A 8 12.84 36.40 -18.64
N ILE A 9 12.61 36.13 -19.92
CA ILE A 9 12.26 34.80 -20.44
C ILE A 9 13.42 33.81 -20.31
N GLU A 10 14.66 34.20 -20.63
CA GLU A 10 15.83 33.33 -20.42
C GLU A 10 16.01 32.99 -18.94
N THR A 11 15.79 33.98 -18.07
CA THR A 11 15.86 33.79 -16.62
C THR A 11 14.75 32.85 -16.13
N TRP A 12 13.54 32.98 -16.68
CA TRP A 12 12.41 32.08 -16.41
C TRP A 12 12.72 30.63 -16.80
N ASP A 13 13.22 30.40 -18.01
CA ASP A 13 13.59 29.07 -18.49
C ASP A 13 14.69 28.44 -17.60
N HIS A 14 15.65 29.25 -17.14
CA HIS A 14 16.66 28.81 -16.16
C HIS A 14 16.05 28.42 -14.81
N TYR A 15 15.09 29.19 -14.28
CA TYR A 15 14.39 28.84 -13.04
C TYR A 15 13.55 27.56 -13.16
N LEU A 16 12.90 27.32 -14.31
CA LEU A 16 12.18 26.07 -14.56
C LEU A 16 13.12 24.86 -14.52
N ILE A 17 14.30 24.97 -15.16
CA ILE A 17 15.32 23.91 -15.14
C ILE A 17 15.83 23.68 -13.72
N LEU A 18 16.19 24.74 -13.00
CA LEU A 18 16.65 24.63 -11.61
C LEU A 18 15.59 23.98 -10.72
N GLY A 19 14.33 24.41 -10.85
CA GLY A 19 13.20 23.83 -10.15
C GLY A 19 13.06 22.34 -10.44
N SER A 20 13.21 21.92 -11.70
CA SER A 20 13.12 20.50 -12.07
C SER A 20 14.15 19.63 -11.32
N TYR A 21 15.40 20.09 -11.22
CA TYR A 21 16.44 19.37 -10.49
C TYR A 21 16.19 19.32 -8.99
N VAL A 22 15.63 20.38 -8.40
CA VAL A 22 15.21 20.40 -6.99
C VAL A 22 14.15 19.34 -6.74
N PHE A 23 13.11 19.26 -7.58
CA PHE A 23 12.05 18.27 -7.44
C PHE A 23 12.54 16.83 -7.66
N PHE A 24 13.48 16.60 -8.58
CA PHE A 24 14.15 15.29 -8.70
C PHE A 24 14.96 14.95 -7.44
N GLY A 25 15.68 15.92 -6.89
CA GLY A 25 16.39 15.76 -5.61
C GLY A 25 15.45 15.39 -4.47
N ILE A 26 14.32 16.10 -4.34
CA ILE A 26 13.28 15.81 -3.33
C ILE A 26 12.73 14.40 -3.52
N ALA A 27 12.45 13.97 -4.76
CA ALA A 27 11.94 12.63 -5.03
C ALA A 27 12.91 11.55 -4.53
N VAL A 28 14.20 11.71 -4.79
CA VAL A 28 15.25 10.81 -4.30
C VAL A 28 15.34 10.84 -2.77
N LEU A 29 15.33 12.02 -2.16
CA LEU A 29 15.39 12.18 -0.71
C LEU A 29 14.22 11.48 0.01
N ILE A 30 13.00 11.55 -0.54
CA ILE A 30 11.82 10.86 -0.01
C ILE A 30 12.05 9.34 -0.01
N LEU A 31 12.54 8.78 -1.11
CA LEU A 31 12.80 7.34 -1.22
C LEU A 31 13.93 6.88 -0.28
N VAL A 32 15.02 7.67 -0.22
CA VAL A 32 16.15 7.40 0.68
C VAL A 32 15.71 7.45 2.14
N TYR A 33 14.92 8.45 2.53
CA TYR A 33 14.36 8.55 3.88
C TYR A 33 13.54 7.32 4.26
N HIS A 34 12.66 6.87 3.35
CA HIS A 34 11.84 5.68 3.58
C HIS A 34 12.69 4.41 3.79
N GLU A 35 13.68 4.18 2.92
CA GLU A 35 14.55 3.00 3.03
C GLU A 35 15.45 3.05 4.26
N LEU A 36 15.98 4.22 4.62
CA LEU A 36 16.73 4.41 5.87
C LEU A 36 15.85 4.09 7.08
N LYS A 37 14.61 4.60 7.10
CA LYS A 37 13.67 4.31 8.18
C LYS A 37 13.38 2.81 8.26
N LEU A 38 13.20 2.14 7.12
CA LEU A 38 12.94 0.71 7.08
C LEU A 38 14.10 -0.13 7.62
N ILE A 39 15.35 0.26 7.34
CA ILE A 39 16.56 -0.41 7.83
C ILE A 39 16.67 -0.30 9.36
N THR A 40 16.24 0.82 9.95
CA THR A 40 16.29 1.02 11.41
C THR A 40 15.33 0.11 12.19
N ILE A 41 14.29 -0.44 11.55
CA ILE A 41 13.30 -1.28 12.23
C ILE A 41 13.83 -2.72 12.31
N ALA A 42 14.24 -3.16 13.50
CA ALA A 42 14.79 -4.49 13.71
C ALA A 42 13.72 -5.60 13.71
N ASN A 43 12.56 -5.35 14.31
CA ASN A 43 11.50 -6.34 14.44
C ASN A 43 10.76 -6.51 13.10
N ASN A 44 10.65 -7.75 12.62
CA ASN A 44 10.00 -8.04 11.33
C ASN A 44 8.50 -7.68 11.33
N LYS A 45 7.79 -7.78 12.47
CA LYS A 45 6.38 -7.40 12.56
C LYS A 45 6.17 -5.90 12.41
N GLU A 46 6.92 -5.10 13.17
CA GLU A 46 6.89 -3.64 13.05
C GLU A 46 7.29 -3.19 11.64
N ARG A 47 8.27 -3.89 11.04
CA ARG A 47 8.69 -3.64 9.65
C ARG A 47 7.55 -3.89 8.67
N TYR A 48 6.80 -4.97 8.87
CA TYR A 48 5.62 -5.29 8.07
C TYR A 48 4.54 -4.20 8.18
N ASP A 49 4.19 -3.81 9.41
CA ASP A 49 3.15 -2.80 9.66
C ASP A 49 3.53 -1.44 9.07
N TYR A 50 4.80 -1.05 9.23
CA TYR A 50 5.32 0.17 8.64
C TYR A 50 5.19 0.17 7.12
N VAL A 51 5.65 -0.90 6.46
CA VAL A 51 5.56 -1.06 5.00
C VAL A 51 4.11 -0.99 4.54
N ASN A 52 3.22 -1.74 5.17
CA ASN A 52 1.82 -1.80 4.77
C ASN A 52 1.13 -0.42 4.84
N LEU A 53 1.43 0.38 5.87
CA LEU A 53 0.78 1.67 6.10
C LEU A 53 1.39 2.85 5.33
N HIS A 54 2.70 2.82 5.09
CA HIS A 54 3.46 3.98 4.65
C HIS A 54 4.07 3.84 3.26
N GLU A 55 4.39 2.63 2.79
CA GLU A 55 5.17 2.44 1.57
C GLU A 55 4.47 3.04 0.34
N ILE A 56 3.16 2.82 0.19
CA ILE A 56 2.36 3.41 -0.90
C ILE A 56 2.39 4.95 -0.82
N LYS A 57 2.27 5.53 0.39
CA LYS A 57 2.18 6.98 0.56
C LYS A 57 3.49 7.68 0.20
N PHE A 58 4.62 7.19 0.73
CA PHE A 58 5.93 7.76 0.43
C PHE A 58 6.30 7.58 -1.04
N PHE A 59 6.00 6.42 -1.63
CA PHE A 59 6.19 6.20 -3.05
C PHE A 59 5.37 7.20 -3.90
N TRP A 60 4.12 7.45 -3.52
CA TRP A 60 3.26 8.40 -4.23
C TRP A 60 3.76 9.85 -4.12
N TYR A 61 4.29 10.26 -2.97
CA TYR A 61 4.93 11.58 -2.80
C TYR A 61 6.19 11.73 -3.66
N ALA A 62 7.04 10.69 -3.72
CA ALA A 62 8.22 10.69 -4.60
C ALA A 62 7.82 10.81 -6.08
N VAL A 63 6.79 10.07 -6.50
CA VAL A 63 6.25 10.14 -7.85
C VAL A 63 5.68 11.52 -8.15
N LEU A 64 4.88 12.11 -7.26
CA LEU A 64 4.33 13.44 -7.45
C LEU A 64 5.44 14.48 -7.65
N SER A 65 6.49 14.42 -6.83
CA SER A 65 7.68 15.25 -6.97
C SER A 65 8.34 15.06 -8.35
N LEU A 66 8.48 13.81 -8.80
CA LEU A 66 9.04 13.49 -10.12
C LEU A 66 8.17 13.99 -11.28
N ILE A 67 6.83 13.92 -11.17
CA ILE A 67 5.90 14.46 -12.16
C ILE A 67 6.08 15.97 -12.29
N ILE A 68 6.17 16.69 -11.18
CA ILE A 68 6.40 18.14 -11.18
C ILE A 68 7.75 18.46 -11.85
N GLY A 69 8.81 17.71 -11.49
CA GLY A 69 10.13 17.88 -12.10
C GLY A 69 10.11 17.67 -13.62
N LEU A 70 9.46 16.60 -14.09
CA LEU A 70 9.31 16.32 -15.51
C LEU A 70 8.48 17.37 -16.25
N ALA A 71 7.39 17.85 -15.65
CA ALA A 71 6.56 18.90 -16.22
C ALA A 71 7.34 20.22 -16.39
N LEU A 72 8.09 20.63 -15.36
CA LEU A 72 8.96 21.81 -15.43
C LEU A 72 10.03 21.69 -16.51
N LEU A 73 10.70 20.54 -16.58
CA LEU A 73 11.76 20.28 -17.56
C LEU A 73 11.19 20.23 -18.99
N ALA A 74 10.04 19.57 -19.19
CA ALA A 74 9.36 19.52 -20.47
C ALA A 74 8.99 20.93 -20.95
N THR A 75 8.35 21.73 -20.10
CA THR A 75 8.00 23.12 -20.42
C THR A 75 9.24 23.95 -20.79
N ALA A 76 10.32 23.85 -20.02
CA ALA A 76 11.55 24.60 -20.29
C ALA A 76 12.22 24.23 -21.64
N LYS A 77 12.00 23.02 -22.15
CA LYS A 77 12.57 22.56 -23.42
C LYS A 77 11.63 22.72 -24.61
N VAL A 78 10.32 22.64 -24.38
CA VAL A 78 9.30 22.67 -25.42
C VAL A 78 8.91 24.10 -25.79
N THR A 79 8.71 24.98 -24.81
CA THR A 79 8.29 26.37 -25.07
C THR A 79 9.25 27.14 -25.99
N PRO A 80 10.58 27.04 -25.87
CA PRO A 80 11.51 27.74 -26.75
C PRO A 80 11.48 27.28 -28.22
N LEU A 81 10.87 26.14 -28.54
CA LEU A 81 10.76 25.63 -29.91
C LEU A 81 9.65 26.33 -30.72
N PHE A 82 8.72 27.01 -30.05
CA PHE A 82 7.64 27.70 -30.72
C PHE A 82 8.05 29.14 -31.09
N PRO A 83 7.90 29.55 -32.36
CA PRO A 83 8.20 30.92 -32.79
C PRO A 83 7.04 31.85 -32.40
N VAL A 84 7.00 32.27 -31.14
CA VAL A 84 6.00 33.18 -30.57
C VAL A 84 6.68 34.36 -29.88
N ASP A 85 6.00 35.50 -29.86
CA ASP A 85 6.49 36.73 -29.23
C ASP A 85 6.81 36.53 -27.73
N ASP A 86 7.83 37.24 -27.23
CA ASP A 86 8.33 37.12 -25.86
C ASP A 86 7.25 37.34 -24.78
N SER A 87 6.28 38.22 -25.06
CA SER A 87 5.16 38.51 -24.15
C SER A 87 4.16 37.35 -24.06
N LEU A 88 3.97 36.60 -25.15
CA LEU A 88 3.07 35.45 -25.23
C LEU A 88 3.73 34.17 -24.70
N LYS A 89 5.07 34.08 -24.76
CA LYS A 89 5.84 32.90 -24.34
C LYS A 89 5.61 32.49 -22.88
N LEU A 90 5.37 33.45 -21.97
CA LEU A 90 5.02 33.13 -20.58
C LEU A 90 3.65 32.45 -20.45
N TYR A 91 2.63 32.97 -21.15
CA TYR A 91 1.29 32.37 -21.14
C TYR A 91 1.30 30.97 -21.75
N VAL A 92 2.02 30.79 -22.85
CA VAL A 92 2.24 29.49 -23.50
C VAL A 92 2.93 28.53 -22.53
N SER A 93 3.97 28.98 -21.81
CA SER A 93 4.66 28.16 -20.81
C SER A 93 3.74 27.69 -19.68
N MET A 94 2.89 28.58 -19.16
CA MET A 94 1.95 28.23 -18.09
C MET A 94 0.91 27.21 -18.56
N PHE A 95 0.42 27.35 -19.80
CA PHE A 95 -0.50 26.40 -20.40
C PHE A 95 0.15 25.03 -20.61
N PHE A 96 1.36 24.97 -21.17
CA PHE A 96 2.10 23.72 -21.34
C PHE A 96 2.47 23.07 -20.01
N LEU A 97 2.81 23.86 -18.98
CA LEU A 97 3.09 23.34 -17.65
C LEU A 97 1.86 22.66 -17.03
N ALA A 98 0.69 23.32 -17.08
CA ALA A 98 -0.55 22.74 -16.57
C ALA A 98 -0.97 21.50 -17.37
N GLY A 99 -0.92 21.59 -18.71
CA GLY A 99 -1.27 20.48 -19.59
C GLY A 99 -0.34 19.27 -19.41
N SER A 100 0.98 19.49 -19.41
CA SER A 100 1.97 18.43 -19.22
C SER A 100 1.83 17.78 -17.85
N PHE A 101 1.63 18.56 -16.78
CA PHE A 101 1.38 18.03 -15.44
C PHE A 101 0.15 17.13 -15.41
N ILE A 102 -1.00 17.58 -15.94
CA ILE A 102 -2.25 16.80 -15.95
C ILE A 102 -2.06 15.50 -16.74
N ILE A 103 -1.49 15.57 -17.95
CA ILE A 103 -1.28 14.39 -18.80
C ILE A 103 -0.38 13.38 -18.10
N VAL A 104 0.79 13.81 -17.61
CA VAL A 104 1.73 12.92 -16.92
C VAL A 104 1.12 12.37 -15.63
N TYR A 105 0.37 13.19 -14.88
CA TYR A 105 -0.34 12.76 -13.68
C TYR A 105 -1.35 11.64 -13.95
N LEU A 106 -2.20 11.80 -14.96
CA LEU A 106 -3.21 10.79 -15.31
C LEU A 106 -2.56 9.47 -15.74
N LEU A 107 -1.51 9.54 -16.58
CA LEU A 107 -0.80 8.36 -17.06
C LEU A 107 -0.09 7.61 -15.92
N LEU A 108 0.71 8.30 -15.10
CA LEU A 108 1.46 7.66 -14.02
C LEU A 108 0.56 7.20 -12.86
N SER A 109 -0.42 8.01 -12.46
CA SER A 109 -1.29 7.65 -11.32
C SER A 109 -2.14 6.40 -11.60
N SER A 110 -2.59 6.21 -12.85
CA SER A 110 -3.31 5.02 -13.29
C SER A 110 -2.41 3.79 -13.22
N LEU A 111 -1.20 3.87 -13.80
CA LEU A 111 -0.23 2.77 -13.82
C LEU A 111 0.15 2.29 -12.41
N ILE A 112 0.42 3.23 -11.51
CA ILE A 112 0.86 2.93 -10.14
C ILE A 112 -0.26 2.28 -9.33
N LYS A 113 -1.48 2.82 -9.38
CA LYS A 113 -2.61 2.27 -8.63
C LYS A 113 -2.90 0.81 -8.98
N VAL A 114 -2.62 0.42 -10.22
CA VAL A 114 -2.86 -0.93 -10.73
C VAL A 114 -1.73 -1.90 -10.39
N GLN A 115 -0.48 -1.51 -10.64
CA GLN A 115 0.66 -2.43 -10.57
C GLN A 115 1.28 -2.51 -9.17
N TYR A 116 1.25 -1.40 -8.44
CA TYR A 116 1.96 -1.30 -7.17
C TYR A 116 1.41 -2.22 -6.06
N PRO A 117 0.08 -2.40 -5.89
CA PRO A 117 -0.44 -3.30 -4.86
C PRO A 117 0.14 -4.71 -4.96
N LYS A 118 0.29 -5.25 -6.19
CA LYS A 118 0.90 -6.56 -6.40
C LYS A 118 2.34 -6.64 -5.89
N ILE A 119 3.15 -5.62 -6.17
CA ILE A 119 4.55 -5.56 -5.73
C ILE A 119 4.63 -5.46 -4.21
N LEU A 120 3.75 -4.65 -3.62
CA LEU A 120 3.64 -4.52 -2.17
C LEU A 120 3.29 -5.85 -1.51
N GLU A 121 2.30 -6.60 -2.03
CA GLU A 121 1.92 -7.91 -1.50
C GLU A 121 3.08 -8.90 -1.51
N VAL A 122 3.84 -8.97 -2.59
CA VAL A 122 5.03 -9.84 -2.68
C VAL A 122 6.08 -9.44 -1.62
N ARG A 123 6.28 -8.13 -1.39
CA ARG A 123 7.21 -7.63 -0.37
C ARG A 123 6.71 -7.95 1.04
N LEU A 124 5.44 -7.71 1.32
CA LEU A 124 4.79 -8.00 2.61
C LEU A 124 4.88 -9.49 2.93
N ASN A 125 4.56 -10.37 1.98
CA ASN A 125 4.60 -11.81 2.16
C ASN A 125 6.03 -12.32 2.45
N ARG A 126 7.05 -11.71 1.80
CA ARG A 126 8.46 -11.98 2.10
C ARG A 126 8.85 -11.56 3.52
N ILE A 127 8.34 -10.43 4.02
CA ILE A 127 8.61 -9.96 5.38
C ILE A 127 7.89 -10.85 6.41
N ARG A 128 6.61 -11.18 6.16
CA ARG A 128 5.77 -12.01 7.03
C ARG A 128 6.39 -13.39 7.25
N ASN A 129 6.80 -14.07 6.18
CA ASN A 129 7.34 -15.44 6.22
C ASN A 129 8.84 -15.54 6.52
N LYS A 130 9.51 -14.41 6.82
CA LYS A 130 10.92 -14.45 7.22
C LYS A 130 11.05 -15.08 8.62
N PRO A 131 11.90 -16.13 8.80
CA PRO A 131 12.06 -16.79 10.09
C PRO A 131 12.39 -15.83 11.22
N ARG A 132 11.75 -16.04 12.36
CA ARG A 132 12.00 -15.24 13.58
C ARG A 132 13.12 -15.86 14.40
N LYS A 133 13.71 -15.06 15.27
CA LYS A 133 14.70 -15.51 16.24
C LYS A 133 14.08 -15.46 17.62
N SER A 134 14.24 -16.53 18.39
CA SER A 134 13.87 -16.57 19.79
C SER A 134 14.80 -15.69 20.62
N SER A 135 14.47 -15.48 21.89
CA SER A 135 15.31 -14.75 22.84
C SER A 135 16.68 -15.42 23.03
N ALA A 136 16.74 -16.74 22.84
CA ALA A 136 17.98 -17.54 22.82
C ALA A 136 18.74 -17.47 21.48
N GLY A 137 18.19 -16.79 20.46
CA GLY A 137 18.78 -16.66 19.13
C GLY A 137 18.51 -17.83 18.18
N ASN A 138 17.71 -18.82 18.58
CA ASN A 138 17.35 -19.94 17.72
C ASN A 138 16.36 -19.52 16.63
N PRO A 139 16.43 -20.10 15.42
CA PRO A 139 15.39 -19.90 14.41
C PRO A 139 14.07 -20.51 14.88
N MET A 140 12.99 -19.73 14.81
CA MET A 140 11.64 -20.20 15.12
C MET A 140 10.96 -20.75 13.86
N ARG A 141 10.19 -21.82 14.00
CA ARG A 141 9.34 -22.37 12.94
C ARG A 141 7.97 -21.69 12.99
N LYS A 142 7.44 -21.28 11.83
CA LYS A 142 6.04 -20.87 11.71
C LYS A 142 5.17 -22.12 11.72
N LEU A 143 4.23 -22.17 12.66
CA LEU A 143 3.25 -23.25 12.74
C LEU A 143 2.18 -23.07 11.65
N SER A 144 1.59 -24.19 11.21
CA SER A 144 0.38 -24.14 10.37
C SER A 144 -0.79 -23.59 11.17
N ASP A 145 -1.85 -23.13 10.51
CA ASP A 145 -3.01 -22.53 11.20
C ASP A 145 -3.66 -23.53 12.18
N VAL A 146 -3.70 -24.80 11.80
CA VAL A 146 -4.22 -25.90 12.65
C VAL A 146 -3.33 -26.15 13.87
N GLU A 147 -2.01 -26.19 13.67
CA GLU A 147 -1.04 -26.35 14.78
C GLU A 147 -1.06 -25.11 15.70
N GLY A 148 -1.10 -23.91 15.11
CA GLY A 148 -1.07 -22.63 15.81
C GLY A 148 -2.32 -22.37 16.65
N ALA A 149 -3.50 -22.83 16.19
CA ALA A 149 -4.76 -22.66 16.90
C ALA A 149 -4.74 -23.21 18.34
N VAL A 150 -3.99 -24.27 18.60
CA VAL A 150 -3.83 -24.86 19.94
C VAL A 150 -3.05 -23.93 20.90
N HIS A 151 -2.23 -23.04 20.34
CA HIS A 151 -1.37 -22.13 21.09
C HIS A 151 -1.96 -20.73 21.29
N LEU A 152 -3.07 -20.42 20.61
CA LEU A 152 -3.81 -19.15 20.73
C LEU A 152 -4.64 -19.12 22.01
N GLU A 153 -4.77 -17.93 22.59
CA GLU A 153 -5.69 -17.70 23.70
C GLU A 153 -7.15 -17.76 23.23
N ALA A 154 -8.09 -18.00 24.14
CA ALA A 154 -9.51 -18.16 23.79
C ALA A 154 -10.07 -16.98 22.98
N GLU A 155 -9.71 -15.75 23.34
CA GLU A 155 -10.12 -14.54 22.60
C GLU A 155 -9.45 -14.42 21.24
N GLN A 156 -8.16 -14.75 21.13
CA GLN A 156 -7.43 -14.72 19.85
C GLN A 156 -7.93 -15.79 18.90
N LEU A 157 -8.23 -16.98 19.43
CA LEU A 157 -8.83 -18.07 18.68
C LEU A 157 -10.24 -17.70 18.24
N ALA A 158 -11.02 -17.04 19.11
CA ALA A 158 -12.33 -16.51 18.75
C ALA A 158 -12.21 -15.46 17.64
N GLN A 159 -11.23 -14.54 17.69
CA GLN A 159 -11.00 -13.55 16.62
C GLN A 159 -10.49 -14.18 15.32
N HIS A 160 -9.61 -15.19 15.41
CA HIS A 160 -9.07 -15.91 14.26
C HIS A 160 -10.14 -16.75 13.56
N ARG A 161 -11.10 -17.28 14.33
CA ARG A 161 -12.22 -18.09 13.82
C ARG A 161 -13.44 -17.25 13.51
N SER A 162 -13.59 -16.07 14.14
CA SER A 162 -14.59 -15.12 13.74
C SER A 162 -14.14 -14.59 12.40
N GLU A 163 -14.71 -15.14 11.35
CA GLU A 163 -14.57 -14.63 9.98
C GLU A 163 -15.00 -13.14 9.90
N ILE A 164 -15.72 -12.68 10.91
CA ILE A 164 -16.04 -11.28 11.20
C ILE A 164 -14.75 -10.54 11.59
N HIS A 165 -14.36 -9.58 10.76
CA HIS A 165 -13.17 -8.73 10.80
C HIS A 165 -11.85 -9.35 10.35
N SER A 166 -11.90 -10.50 9.67
CA SER A 166 -10.79 -11.16 8.97
C SER A 166 -9.41 -10.94 9.59
N VAL A 167 -9.27 -11.35 10.85
CA VAL A 167 -8.00 -11.24 11.59
C VAL A 167 -7.25 -12.57 11.50
N GLU A 168 -6.01 -12.52 11.00
CA GLU A 168 -5.14 -13.69 10.95
C GLU A 168 -4.07 -13.64 12.05
N TYR A 169 -3.68 -14.81 12.56
CA TYR A 169 -2.66 -14.93 13.60
C TYR A 169 -1.59 -15.92 13.17
N ASP A 170 -0.35 -15.46 13.04
CA ASP A 170 0.79 -16.34 12.83
C ASP A 170 1.40 -16.71 14.19
N VAL A 171 1.59 -18.01 14.43
CA VAL A 171 2.30 -18.51 15.62
C VAL A 171 3.68 -19.02 15.23
N TRP A 172 4.70 -18.45 15.86
CA TRP A 172 6.09 -18.90 15.74
C TRP A 172 6.50 -19.64 17.00
N LEU A 173 7.12 -20.81 16.85
CA LEU A 173 7.57 -21.64 17.97
C LEU A 173 9.07 -21.96 17.84
N ASP A 174 9.81 -21.79 18.93
CA ASP A 174 11.16 -22.35 19.08
C ASP A 174 11.04 -23.76 19.68
N GLU A 175 11.33 -24.79 18.89
CA GLU A 175 11.22 -26.20 19.31
C GLU A 175 12.23 -26.58 20.41
N LYS A 176 13.30 -25.81 20.59
CA LYS A 176 14.33 -26.11 21.61
C LYS A 176 13.98 -25.54 22.98
N THR A 177 13.42 -24.33 23.00
CA THR A 177 13.15 -23.59 24.24
C THR A 177 11.67 -23.59 24.62
N GLY A 178 10.78 -23.90 23.68
CA GLY A 178 9.33 -23.78 23.84
C GLY A 178 8.83 -22.33 23.77
N GLU A 179 9.69 -21.35 23.47
CA GLU A 179 9.29 -19.95 23.32
C GLU A 179 8.34 -19.79 22.13
N LYS A 180 7.18 -19.15 22.37
CA LYS A 180 6.19 -18.84 21.34
C LYS A 180 6.07 -17.35 21.11
N LYS A 181 5.89 -16.96 19.85
CA LYS A 181 5.62 -15.58 19.44
C LYS A 181 4.39 -15.54 18.54
N VAL A 182 3.34 -14.86 18.99
CA VAL A 182 2.06 -14.72 18.28
C VAL A 182 2.00 -13.35 17.63
N GLU A 183 1.63 -13.30 16.34
CA GLU A 183 1.60 -12.05 15.57
C GLU A 183 0.27 -11.88 14.84
N LYS A 184 -0.34 -10.70 15.00
CA LYS A 184 -1.66 -10.36 14.45
C LYS A 184 -1.55 -9.67 13.09
N TYR A 185 -2.31 -10.13 12.10
CA TYR A 185 -2.41 -9.60 10.75
C TYR A 185 -3.88 -9.33 10.38
N MET A 186 -4.12 -8.39 9.47
CA MET A 186 -5.46 -7.94 9.10
C MET A 186 -5.71 -8.23 7.62
N ALA A 187 -6.62 -9.15 7.30
CA ALA A 187 -6.82 -9.61 5.92
C ALA A 187 -7.38 -8.50 5.02
N TYR A 188 -8.27 -7.64 5.54
CA TYR A 188 -8.86 -6.52 4.77
C TYR A 188 -7.82 -5.53 4.21
N GLN A 189 -6.59 -5.54 4.73
CA GLN A 189 -5.51 -4.68 4.24
C GLN A 189 -4.93 -5.19 2.92
N HIS A 190 -5.11 -6.48 2.62
CA HIS A 190 -4.53 -7.17 1.48
C HIS A 190 -5.34 -7.00 0.19
N ALA A 191 -4.62 -6.92 -0.93
CA ALA A 191 -5.22 -6.81 -2.26
C ALA A 191 -5.15 -8.15 -3.02
N GLU A 192 -6.29 -8.54 -3.56
CA GLU A 192 -6.43 -9.73 -4.41
C GLU A 192 -6.62 -9.36 -5.89
N LYS A 193 -6.43 -10.35 -6.75
CA LYS A 193 -6.66 -10.25 -8.19
C LYS A 193 -8.16 -10.18 -8.47
N CYS A 194 -8.61 -9.10 -9.09
CA CYS A 194 -9.98 -8.94 -9.55
C CYS A 194 -10.28 -9.90 -10.71
N SER A 195 -11.45 -10.57 -10.67
CA SER A 195 -11.86 -11.50 -11.72
C SER A 195 -12.18 -10.81 -13.05
N GLU A 196 -12.72 -9.59 -13.01
CA GLU A 196 -13.16 -8.84 -14.19
C GLU A 196 -11.99 -8.15 -14.91
N CYS A 197 -11.20 -7.32 -14.22
CA CYS A 197 -10.12 -6.55 -14.86
C CYS A 197 -8.73 -7.22 -14.75
N GLY A 198 -8.58 -8.26 -13.93
CA GLY A 198 -7.32 -8.97 -13.74
C GLY A 198 -6.25 -8.25 -12.92
N PHE A 199 -6.54 -7.06 -12.40
CA PHE A 199 -5.62 -6.26 -11.56
C PHE A 199 -5.71 -6.65 -10.08
N TYR A 200 -4.59 -6.49 -9.36
CA TYR A 200 -4.49 -6.77 -7.92
C TYR A 200 -5.04 -5.60 -7.10
N THR A 201 -6.33 -5.33 -7.23
CA THR A 201 -6.98 -4.14 -6.66
C THR A 201 -8.29 -4.46 -5.95
N MET A 202 -8.62 -5.74 -5.81
CA MET A 202 -9.80 -6.23 -5.10
C MET A 202 -9.49 -6.29 -3.60
N LYS A 203 -10.37 -5.75 -2.76
CA LYS A 203 -10.24 -5.80 -1.30
C LYS A 203 -11.60 -6.07 -0.66
N ILE A 204 -11.59 -6.57 0.57
CA ILE A 204 -12.78 -6.65 1.41
C ILE A 204 -13.26 -5.21 1.68
N ASP A 205 -14.50 -4.92 1.28
CA ASP A 205 -15.17 -3.62 1.49
C ASP A 205 -16.04 -3.69 2.75
N THR A 206 -16.89 -4.71 2.84
CA THR A 206 -17.78 -4.95 3.98
C THR A 206 -17.97 -6.44 4.23
N GLU A 207 -18.24 -6.81 5.48
CA GLU A 207 -18.58 -8.17 5.87
C GLU A 207 -19.96 -8.13 6.52
N GLU A 208 -20.84 -9.06 6.14
CA GLU A 208 -22.21 -9.18 6.65
C GLU A 208 -22.48 -10.61 7.15
N ILE A 209 -23.03 -10.73 8.35
CA ILE A 209 -23.41 -12.03 8.91
C ILE A 209 -24.83 -12.35 8.44
N GLU A 210 -24.98 -13.24 7.47
CA GLU A 210 -26.28 -13.69 6.98
C GLU A 210 -26.96 -14.63 7.99
N LYS A 211 -26.18 -15.54 8.58
CA LYS A 211 -26.64 -16.47 9.61
C LYS A 211 -25.69 -16.48 10.79
N GLN A 212 -26.21 -16.15 11.98
CA GLN A 212 -25.40 -16.26 13.20
C GLN A 212 -25.10 -17.72 13.52
N PRO A 213 -23.85 -18.05 13.87
CA PRO A 213 -23.50 -19.39 14.33
C PRO A 213 -24.21 -19.70 15.65
N THR A 214 -24.75 -20.90 15.77
CA THR A 214 -25.31 -21.41 17.03
C THR A 214 -24.37 -22.46 17.62
N GLN A 215 -24.72 -23.07 18.76
CA GLN A 215 -23.89 -24.15 19.35
C GLN A 215 -23.89 -25.43 18.50
N THR A 216 -24.89 -25.59 17.62
CA THR A 216 -25.11 -26.83 16.85
C THR A 216 -25.07 -26.62 15.34
N GLU A 217 -25.30 -25.39 14.88
CA GLU A 217 -25.32 -25.05 13.45
C GLU A 217 -24.27 -24.00 13.14
N ASP A 218 -23.59 -24.20 12.02
CA ASP A 218 -22.66 -23.24 11.45
C ASP A 218 -23.41 -21.96 11.04
N GLY A 219 -22.70 -20.84 11.16
CA GLY A 219 -23.09 -19.55 10.64
C GLY A 219 -22.67 -19.37 9.19
N LEU A 220 -23.14 -18.30 8.59
CA LEU A 220 -22.83 -17.91 7.22
C LEU A 220 -22.44 -16.44 7.21
N LEU A 221 -21.25 -16.15 6.70
CA LEU A 221 -20.73 -14.80 6.48
C LEU A 221 -20.69 -14.52 4.97
N LEU A 222 -21.12 -13.32 4.59
CA LEU A 222 -20.92 -12.75 3.27
C LEU A 222 -19.81 -11.71 3.33
N GLU A 223 -18.71 -11.98 2.63
CA GLU A 223 -17.66 -10.99 2.39
C GLU A 223 -17.92 -10.28 1.06
N HIS A 224 -18.18 -8.97 1.13
CA HIS A 224 -18.30 -8.13 -0.04
C HIS A 224 -16.93 -7.58 -0.41
N TYR A 225 -16.45 -8.00 -1.57
CA TYR A 225 -15.23 -7.48 -2.16
C TYR A 225 -15.57 -6.36 -3.14
N GLN A 226 -14.71 -5.33 -3.18
CA GLN A 226 -14.78 -4.29 -4.21
C GLN A 226 -13.42 -4.03 -4.85
N CYS A 227 -13.42 -3.97 -6.18
CA CYS A 227 -12.24 -3.55 -6.95
C CYS A 227 -12.10 -2.03 -6.89
N SER A 228 -10.98 -1.55 -6.35
CA SER A 228 -10.72 -0.11 -6.28
C SER A 228 -10.57 0.57 -7.65
N TYR A 229 -10.20 -0.20 -8.70
CA TYR A 229 -10.01 0.27 -10.08
C TYR A 229 -11.30 0.27 -10.91
N CYS A 230 -11.84 -0.91 -11.26
CA CYS A 230 -13.03 -1.02 -12.14
C CYS A 230 -14.36 -0.94 -11.39
N LYS A 231 -14.35 -0.90 -10.05
CA LYS A 231 -15.54 -0.88 -9.18
C LYS A 231 -16.40 -2.15 -9.23
N HIS A 232 -15.90 -3.22 -9.84
CA HIS A 232 -16.49 -4.56 -9.74
C HIS A 232 -16.73 -4.93 -8.28
N ARG A 233 -17.85 -5.61 -8.03
CA ARG A 233 -18.23 -6.11 -6.70
C ARG A 233 -18.50 -7.60 -6.79
N GLU A 234 -17.94 -8.35 -5.85
CA GLU A 234 -18.17 -9.78 -5.70
C GLU A 234 -18.60 -10.01 -4.25
N ALA A 235 -19.47 -10.99 -4.02
CA ALA A 235 -19.74 -11.49 -2.68
C ALA A 235 -19.25 -12.93 -2.61
N ARG A 236 -18.61 -13.29 -1.49
CA ARG A 236 -18.15 -14.65 -1.24
C ARG A 236 -18.74 -15.12 0.09
N GLU A 237 -19.31 -16.31 0.06
CA GLU A 237 -19.83 -16.98 1.25
C GLU A 237 -18.67 -17.67 1.97
N LEU A 238 -18.55 -17.41 3.27
CA LEU A 238 -17.68 -18.12 4.19
C LEU A 238 -18.52 -18.76 5.30
N VAL A 239 -18.12 -19.97 5.69
CA VAL A 239 -18.87 -20.78 6.66
C VAL A 239 -18.24 -20.61 8.03
N ILE A 240 -18.93 -19.86 8.89
CA ILE A 240 -18.49 -19.63 10.26
C ILE A 240 -18.78 -20.89 11.08
N ALA A 241 -17.75 -21.49 11.66
CA ALA A 241 -17.92 -22.65 12.52
C ALA A 241 -18.84 -22.35 13.73
N ALA A 242 -19.64 -23.34 14.12
CA ALA A 242 -20.49 -23.30 15.31
C ALA A 242 -19.76 -22.83 16.59
N LEU A 243 -20.48 -22.13 17.47
CA LEU A 243 -19.94 -21.58 18.71
C LEU A 243 -19.43 -22.70 19.63
N ALA A 244 -18.19 -22.60 20.09
CA ALA A 244 -17.64 -23.52 21.06
C ALA A 244 -18.41 -23.43 22.40
N SER A 245 -18.70 -24.57 23.02
CA SER A 245 -19.48 -24.73 24.26
C SER A 245 -18.92 -24.04 25.52
N ASN A 246 -17.84 -23.27 25.40
CA ASN A 246 -17.09 -22.68 26.52
C ASN A 246 -17.30 -21.17 26.67
N VAL A 247 -18.17 -20.55 25.86
CA VAL A 247 -18.55 -19.13 26.05
C VAL A 247 -19.61 -19.05 27.14
N ASN A 248 -19.16 -18.95 28.39
CA ASN A 248 -20.04 -18.63 29.51
C ASN A 248 -20.60 -17.21 29.31
N ASN A 249 -21.93 -17.12 29.27
CA ASN A 249 -22.71 -15.88 29.20
C ASN A 249 -22.24 -14.87 30.27
N PRO A 250 -21.93 -13.61 29.93
CA PRO A 250 -21.94 -12.54 30.92
C PRO A 250 -23.40 -12.25 31.27
N THR A 251 -23.78 -12.58 32.50
CA THR A 251 -25.04 -12.16 33.14
C THR A 251 -25.14 -10.65 33.27
#